data_AF-A0A9W6KYG1-F1
#
_entry.id   AF-A0A9W6KYG1-F1
#
_cell.length_a   1.000
_cell.length_b   1.000
_cell.length_c   1.000
_cell.angle_alpha   90.00
_cell.angle_beta   90.00
_cell.angle_gamma   90.00
#
_symmetry.space_group_name_H-M   'P 1'
#
loop_
_entity.id
_entity.type
_entity.pdbx_description
1 polymer ?
#
loop_
_entity_poly.entity_id
_entity_poly.type
_entity_poly.pdbx_seq_one_letter_code
_entity_poly.pdbx_strand_id
1 'polypeptide(L)'
;MDTSDSTGRWALRGDPALLTEAATALRVARAEQIFGDRFPGEYVMSGIARLLEAIAREMREKDTPSHGVVSAATDISAHVLRYLPELREATSRRHDAAGADPARTYPRTT
;
A
#
# COMPACT_ATOMS: atom_id res chain seq x y z
N MET A 1 -33.16 -1.72 12.22
CA MET A 1 -31.72 -1.82 12.53
C MET A 1 -31.01 -1.56 11.21
N ASP A 2 -30.83 -0.28 10.90
CA ASP A 2 -30.35 0.23 9.62
C ASP A 2 -28.84 0.14 9.52
N THR A 3 -28.34 -0.93 8.91
CA THR A 3 -26.92 -1.07 8.56
C THR A 3 -26.54 -0.17 7.37
N SER A 4 -27.52 0.32 6.60
CA SER A 4 -27.31 1.17 5.42
C SER A 4 -26.87 2.61 5.72
N ASP A 5 -27.18 3.14 6.91
CA ASP A 5 -26.86 4.54 7.27
C ASP A 5 -25.36 4.74 7.58
N SER A 6 -24.67 3.66 7.97
CA SER A 6 -23.23 3.67 8.25
C SER A 6 -22.42 3.76 6.97
N THR A 7 -22.73 2.93 5.98
CA THR A 7 -21.97 2.81 4.72
C THR A 7 -22.06 4.08 3.88
N GLY A 8 -23.24 4.72 3.85
CA GLY A 8 -23.43 5.99 3.12
C GLY A 8 -22.73 7.19 3.77
N ARG A 9 -22.62 7.20 5.12
CA ARG A 9 -21.93 8.26 5.86
C ARG A 9 -20.42 8.30 5.58
N TRP A 10 -19.80 7.13 5.38
CA TRP A 10 -18.37 7.02 5.09
C TRP A 10 -18.03 7.30 3.63
N ALA A 11 -18.93 7.04 2.67
CA ALA A 11 -18.70 7.37 1.26
C ALA A 11 -18.43 8.88 1.03
N LEU A 12 -19.01 9.77 1.85
CA LEU A 12 -18.72 11.21 1.83
C LEU A 12 -17.61 11.66 2.79
N ARG A 13 -17.25 10.84 3.79
CA ARG A 13 -16.29 11.19 4.84
C ARG A 13 -15.04 10.33 4.85
N GLY A 14 -14.77 9.55 3.80
CA GLY A 14 -13.72 8.53 3.77
C GLY A 14 -14.01 7.33 4.67
N ASP A 15 -13.44 6.16 4.39
CA ASP A 15 -13.60 4.96 5.24
C ASP A 15 -12.31 4.70 6.03
N PRO A 16 -12.31 4.79 7.38
CA PRO A 16 -11.10 4.57 8.18
C PRO A 16 -10.61 3.13 8.11
N ALA A 17 -11.45 2.16 7.72
CA ALA A 17 -11.03 0.78 7.49
C ALA A 17 -10.12 0.69 6.26
N LEU A 18 -10.49 1.35 5.15
CA LEU A 18 -9.67 1.38 3.92
C LEU A 18 -8.31 2.05 4.14
N LEU A 19 -8.24 3.11 4.94
CA LEU A 19 -6.96 3.74 5.32
C LEU A 19 -6.07 2.77 6.10
N THR A 20 -6.66 2.02 7.03
CA THR A 20 -5.93 1.02 7.84
C THR A 20 -5.44 -0.16 6.99
N GLU A 21 -6.26 -0.60 6.04
CA GLU A 21 -5.92 -1.65 5.07
C GLU A 21 -4.75 -1.21 4.18
N ALA A 22 -4.83 0.00 3.61
CA ALA A 22 -3.76 0.57 2.79
C ALA A 22 -2.46 0.73 3.58
N ALA A 23 -2.53 1.19 4.82
CA ALA A 23 -1.38 1.26 5.72
C ALA A 23 -0.75 -0.11 5.96
N THR A 24 -1.56 -1.16 6.14
CA THR A 24 -1.09 -2.54 6.29
C THR A 24 -0.40 -3.02 5.01
N ALA A 25 -1.02 -2.78 3.85
CA ALA A 25 -0.45 -3.13 2.54
C ALA A 25 0.93 -2.48 2.33
N LEU A 26 1.08 -1.20 2.69
CA LEU A 26 2.36 -0.50 2.62
C LEU A 26 3.43 -1.09 3.55
N ARG A 27 3.07 -1.55 4.74
CA ARG A 27 4.04 -2.16 5.68
C ARG A 27 4.54 -3.53 5.24
N VAL A 28 3.68 -4.32 4.61
CA VAL A 28 4.04 -5.68 4.17
C VAL A 28 4.73 -5.68 2.80
N ALA A 29 4.60 -4.59 2.04
CA ALA A 29 5.25 -4.47 0.75
C ALA A 29 6.75 -4.21 0.90
N ARG A 30 7.54 -4.90 0.08
CA ARG A 30 8.99 -4.77 0.09
C ARG A 30 9.40 -3.68 -0.89
N ALA A 31 9.86 -2.55 -0.36
CA ALA A 31 10.30 -1.41 -1.16
C ALA A 31 11.35 -1.80 -2.21
N GLU A 32 12.30 -2.66 -1.85
CA GLU A 32 13.32 -3.18 -2.75
C GLU A 32 12.75 -3.90 -3.99
N GLN A 33 11.62 -4.61 -3.82
CA GLN A 33 10.94 -5.27 -4.94
C GLN A 33 10.23 -4.26 -5.86
N ILE A 34 9.87 -3.09 -5.36
CA ILE A 34 9.11 -2.10 -6.13
C ILE A 34 10.06 -1.09 -6.78
N PHE A 35 11.08 -0.65 -6.04
CA PHE A 35 11.96 0.45 -6.43
C PHE A 35 13.37 0.00 -6.84
N GLY A 36 13.71 -1.29 -6.70
CA GLY A 36 15.04 -1.83 -7.00
C GLY A 36 16.10 -1.57 -5.92
N ASP A 37 15.78 -0.74 -4.92
CA ASP A 37 16.58 -0.51 -3.73
C ASP A 37 15.63 -0.39 -2.51
N ARG A 38 16.12 -0.77 -1.34
CA ARG A 38 15.39 -0.65 -0.07
C ARG A 38 15.13 0.81 0.27
N PHE A 39 16.13 1.67 0.09
CA PHE A 39 16.04 3.08 0.45
C PHE A 39 16.03 3.98 -0.79
N PRO A 40 15.27 5.11 -0.76
CA PRO A 40 14.49 5.64 0.37
C PRO A 40 13.06 5.07 0.47
N GLY A 41 12.69 4.14 -0.42
CA GLY A 41 11.31 3.66 -0.57
C GLY A 41 10.69 3.11 0.72
N GLU A 42 11.44 2.34 1.51
CA GLU A 42 10.96 1.77 2.78
C GLU A 42 10.57 2.86 3.79
N TYR A 43 11.35 3.96 3.86
CA TYR A 43 11.04 5.09 4.74
C TYR A 43 9.78 5.83 4.29
N VAL A 44 9.62 6.05 2.99
CA VAL A 44 8.44 6.73 2.43
C VAL A 44 7.18 5.90 2.69
N MET A 45 7.21 4.61 2.37
CA MET A 45 6.08 3.70 2.58
C MET A 45 5.71 3.59 4.06
N SER A 46 6.71 3.47 4.95
CA SER A 46 6.49 3.45 6.40
C SER A 46 5.98 4.80 6.94
N GLY A 47 6.40 5.92 6.34
CA GLY A 47 5.89 7.25 6.67
C GLY A 47 4.41 7.39 6.31
N ILE A 48 4.04 7.03 5.08
CA ILE A 48 2.66 7.08 4.60
C ILE A 48 1.77 6.12 5.41
N ALA A 49 2.23 4.90 5.69
CA ALA A 49 1.48 3.93 6.48
C ALA A 49 1.15 4.44 7.90
N ARG A 50 2.07 5.16 8.54
CA ARG A 50 1.82 5.79 9.85
C ARG A 50 0.84 6.95 9.76
N LEU A 51 0.94 7.76 8.70
CA LEU A 51 0.02 8.88 8.47
C LEU A 51 -1.42 8.39 8.26
N LEU A 52 -1.63 7.38 7.43
CA LEU A 52 -2.96 6.81 7.17
C LEU A 52 -3.58 6.21 8.44
N GLU A 53 -2.80 5.52 9.28
CA GLU A 53 -3.27 5.02 10.57
C GLU A 53 -3.65 6.13 11.55
N ALA A 54 -2.86 7.21 11.61
CA ALA A 54 -3.16 8.35 12.47
C ALA A 54 -4.49 9.00 12.06
N ILE A 55 -4.70 9.23 10.77
CA ILE A 55 -5.95 9.79 10.24
C ILE A 55 -7.12 8.84 10.50
N ALA A 56 -6.96 7.54 10.27
CA ALA A 56 -7.99 6.55 10.54
C ALA A 56 -8.36 6.49 12.04
N ARG A 57 -7.39 6.68 12.93
CA ARG A 57 -7.63 6.77 14.38
C ARG A 57 -8.42 8.03 14.73
N GLU A 58 -8.02 9.20 14.26
CA GLU A 58 -8.73 10.47 14.47
C GLU A 58 -10.20 10.34 14.02
N MET A 59 -10.43 9.82 12.82
CA MET A 59 -11.77 9.57 12.28
C MET A 59 -12.64 8.66 13.18
N ARG A 60 -12.04 7.67 13.86
CA ARG A 60 -12.75 6.78 14.80
C ARG A 60 -13.02 7.43 16.15
N GLU A 61 -12.12 8.28 16.62
CA GLU A 61 -12.21 8.98 17.91
C GLU A 61 -13.18 10.18 17.89
N LYS A 62 -13.84 10.43 16.75
CA LYS A 62 -14.76 11.56 16.48
C LYS A 62 -14.08 12.93 16.39
N ASP A 63 -12.76 13.00 16.52
CA ASP A 63 -11.98 14.13 16.05
C ASP A 63 -11.93 14.06 14.52
N THR A 64 -12.79 14.84 13.87
CA THR A 64 -12.90 14.74 12.41
C THR A 64 -11.78 15.56 11.77
N PRO A 65 -10.80 14.94 11.10
CA PRO A 65 -9.79 15.68 10.36
C PRO A 65 -10.48 16.53 9.29
N SER A 66 -9.83 17.60 8.83
CA SER A 66 -10.41 18.43 7.77
C SER A 66 -10.74 17.58 6.53
N HIS A 67 -11.83 17.92 5.82
CA HIS A 67 -12.27 17.17 4.65
C HIS A 67 -11.15 16.96 3.62
N GLY A 68 -10.31 17.97 3.37
CA GLY A 68 -9.19 17.86 2.43
C GLY A 68 -8.17 16.78 2.83
N VAL A 69 -7.88 16.65 4.13
CA VAL A 69 -7.00 15.59 4.65
C VAL A 69 -7.62 14.23 4.44
N VAL A 70 -8.91 14.08 4.72
CA VAL A 70 -9.60 12.80 4.57
C VAL A 70 -9.75 12.41 3.10
N SER A 71 -10.03 13.37 2.22
CA SER A 71 -10.09 13.13 0.77
C SER A 71 -8.74 12.65 0.24
N ALA A 72 -7.66 13.36 0.56
CA ALA A 72 -6.32 12.97 0.14
C ALA A 72 -5.91 11.59 0.68
N ALA A 73 -6.22 11.30 1.94
CA ALA A 73 -5.95 9.98 2.54
C ALA A 73 -6.76 8.86 1.86
N THR A 74 -8.00 9.15 1.46
CA THR A 74 -8.85 8.22 0.72
C THR A 74 -8.28 7.94 -0.68
N ASP A 75 -7.87 8.99 -1.41
CA ASP A 75 -7.26 8.85 -2.74
C ASP A 75 -5.94 8.06 -2.69
N ILE A 76 -5.09 8.35 -1.72
CA ILE A 76 -3.84 7.59 -1.48
C ILE A 76 -4.17 6.14 -1.19
N SER A 77 -5.14 5.87 -0.31
CA SER A 77 -5.52 4.51 0.07
C SER A 77 -6.05 3.72 -1.13
N ALA A 78 -6.91 4.33 -1.94
CA ALA A 78 -7.41 3.73 -3.17
C ALA A 78 -6.28 3.42 -4.16
N HIS A 79 -5.32 4.34 -4.31
CA HIS A 79 -4.17 4.14 -5.18
C HIS A 79 -3.28 2.98 -4.69
N VAL A 80 -2.98 2.94 -3.38
CA VAL A 80 -2.18 1.89 -2.76
C VAL A 80 -2.84 0.52 -2.95
N LEU A 81 -4.12 0.39 -2.59
CA LEU A 81 -4.83 -0.89 -2.65
C LEU A 81 -4.98 -1.40 -4.09
N ARG A 82 -5.08 -0.49 -5.06
CA ARG A 82 -5.17 -0.86 -6.48
C ARG A 82 -3.82 -1.30 -7.06
N TYR A 83 -2.78 -0.48 -6.90
CA TYR A 83 -1.56 -0.63 -7.70
C TYR A 83 -0.44 -1.39 -7.00
N LEU A 84 -0.42 -1.42 -5.66
CA LEU A 84 0.63 -2.12 -4.93
C LEU A 84 0.64 -3.64 -5.20
N PRO A 85 -0.51 -4.34 -5.29
CA PRO A 85 -0.54 -5.74 -5.71
C PRO A 85 -0.01 -5.95 -7.14
N GLU A 86 -0.46 -5.13 -8.09
CA GLU A 86 -0.04 -5.21 -9.50
C GLU A 86 1.48 -5.04 -9.65
N LEU A 87 2.08 -4.10 -8.91
CA LEU A 87 3.51 -3.85 -8.92
C LEU A 87 4.30 -5.05 -8.38
N ARG A 88 3.82 -5.68 -7.30
CA ARG A 88 4.47 -6.87 -6.72
C ARG A 88 4.44 -8.05 -7.69
N GLU A 89 3.32 -8.29 -8.36
CA GLU A 89 3.19 -9.35 -9.36
C GLU A 89 4.05 -9.10 -10.60
N ALA A 90 4.14 -7.84 -11.05
CA ALA A 90 5.01 -7.47 -12.16
C ALA A 90 6.50 -7.70 -11.83
N THR A 91 6.93 -7.36 -10.62
CA THR A 91 8.31 -7.62 -10.18
C THR A 91 8.60 -9.11 -10.05
N SER A 92 7.71 -9.90 -9.43
CA SER A 92 7.91 -11.35 -9.30
C SER A 92 8.09 -12.01 -10.67
N ARG A 93 7.25 -11.67 -11.65
CA ARG A 93 7.38 -12.18 -13.03
C ARG A 93 8.72 -11.84 -13.68
N ARG A 94 9.27 -10.64 -13.43
CA ARG A 94 10.60 -10.27 -13.93
C ARG A 94 11.72 -11.07 -13.26
N HIS A 95 11.61 -11.31 -11.95
CA HIS A 95 12.59 -12.11 -11.22
C HIS A 95 12.60 -13.57 -11.69
N ASP A 96 11.42 -14.16 -11.92
CA ASP A 96 11.29 -15.53 -12.45
C ASP A 96 11.87 -15.64 -13.86
N ALA A 97 11.62 -14.65 -14.74
CA ALA A 97 12.19 -14.61 -16.07
C ALA A 97 13.74 -14.46 -16.07
N ALA A 98 14.29 -13.71 -15.11
CA ALA A 98 15.75 -13.56 -14.96
C ALA A 98 16.43 -14.82 -14.37
N GLY A 99 15.70 -15.61 -13.58
CA GLY A 99 16.17 -16.90 -13.07
C GLY A 99 16.07 -18.04 -14.10
N ALA A 100 15.30 -17.86 -15.16
CA ALA A 100 15.07 -18.85 -16.21
C ALA A 100 16.06 -18.79 -17.39
N ASP A 101 17.10 -17.95 -17.32
CA ASP A 101 18.17 -17.94 -18.34
C ASP A 101 19.09 -19.17 -18.19
N PRO A 102 19.04 -20.16 -19.11
CA PRO A 102 19.87 -21.36 -19.02
C PRO A 102 21.36 -21.09 -19.26
N ALA A 103 21.75 -19.89 -19.70
CA ALA A 103 23.13 -19.56 -20.07
C ALA A 103 24.07 -19.32 -18.88
N ARG A 104 23.58 -19.32 -17.63
CA ARG A 104 24.43 -19.14 -16.43
C ARG A 104 25.01 -20.42 -15.83
N THR A 105 24.71 -21.58 -16.43
CA THR A 105 25.37 -22.85 -16.07
C THR A 105 26.68 -22.97 -16.84
N TYR A 106 27.71 -22.22 -16.43
CA TYR A 106 29.05 -22.48 -16.94
C TYR A 106 29.54 -23.84 -16.40
N PRO A 107 30.14 -24.71 -17.24
CA PRO A 107 30.82 -25.90 -16.75
C PRO A 107 32.05 -25.46 -15.94
N ARG A 108 32.18 -25.98 -14.72
CA ARG A 108 33.46 -25.94 -13.98
C ARG A 108 34.48 -26.74 -14.79
N THR A 109 35.36 -26.03 -15.48
CA THR A 109 36.63 -26.62 -15.93
C THR A 109 37.62 -26.69 -14.78
N THR A 110 38.32 -27.82 -14.76
CA THR A 110 39.42 -28.32 -13.93
C THR A 110 39.07 -28.80 -12.53
#